data_AF-A0A2V9DF00-F1
#
_entry.id   AF-A0A2V9DF00-F1
#
_cell.length_a   1.000
_cell.length_b   1.000
_cell.length_c   1.000
_cell.angle_alpha   90.00
_cell.angle_beta   90.00
_cell.angle_gamma   90.00
#
_symmetry.space_group_name_H-M   'P 1'
#
loop_
_entity.id
_entity.type
_entity.pdbx_description
1 polymer ?
#
loop_
_entity_poly.entity_id
_entity_poly.type
_entity_poly.pdbx_seq_one_letter_code
_entity_poly.pdbx_strand_id
1 'polypeptide(L)'
;MTTGTSGAIAVAMNNNILFSLPGETYFTGSSKTANVTGSNNLFFGAGAGPTFLTGNVNADPLFLDPLRFNFRLAATSPAIAAGIRTGILFDFDGLPRPQLGYTIGAFEFQK
;
A
#
# COMPACT_ATOMS: atom_id res chain seq x y z
N MET A 1 12.95 -1.17 38.88
CA MET A 1 13.32 -1.36 37.47
C MET A 1 12.15 -0.89 36.63
N THR A 2 12.12 0.40 36.29
CA THR A 2 11.10 0.95 35.39
C THR A 2 11.43 0.45 34.00
N THR A 3 10.53 -0.33 33.40
CA THR A 3 10.65 -0.77 32.01
C THR A 3 10.59 0.47 31.13
N GLY A 4 11.76 1.02 30.79
CA GLY A 4 11.88 2.13 29.87
C GLY A 4 11.12 1.77 28.60
N THR A 5 10.12 2.59 28.27
CA THR A 5 9.48 2.56 26.97
C THR A 5 10.55 2.91 25.95
N SER A 6 11.20 1.90 25.37
CA SER A 6 11.92 2.09 24.11
C SER A 6 10.89 2.69 23.15
N GLY A 7 11.07 3.96 22.78
CA GLY A 7 10.13 4.72 21.96
C GLY A 7 9.83 3.92 20.71
N ALA A 8 8.65 3.30 20.67
CA ALA A 8 8.33 2.39 19.60
C ALA A 8 8.09 3.21 18.33
N ILE A 9 8.77 2.88 17.25
CA ILE A 9 8.65 3.60 15.98
C ILE A 9 7.22 3.42 15.47
N ALA A 10 6.55 4.53 15.20
CA ALA A 10 5.25 4.55 14.53
C ALA A 10 5.45 4.51 13.02
N VAL A 11 4.59 3.76 12.32
CA VAL A 11 4.62 3.62 10.85
C VAL A 11 3.30 4.11 10.29
N ALA A 12 3.34 5.07 9.37
CA ALA A 12 2.18 5.52 8.62
C ALA A 12 2.21 4.90 7.21
N MET A 13 1.29 3.99 6.94
CA MET A 13 1.14 3.31 5.65
C MET A 13 0.01 3.96 4.86
N ASN A 14 0.36 4.80 3.88
CA ASN A 14 -0.62 5.37 2.94
C ASN A 14 -0.24 5.04 1.49
N ASN A 15 -1.24 4.71 0.68
CA ASN A 15 -1.08 4.41 -0.75
C ASN A 15 -0.06 3.29 -1.07
N ASN A 16 0.05 2.27 -0.23
CA ASN A 16 0.92 1.13 -0.49
C ASN A 16 0.16 -0.01 -1.16
N ILE A 17 0.85 -0.81 -1.99
CA ILE A 17 0.36 -2.12 -2.42
C ILE A 17 1.09 -3.18 -1.59
N LEU A 18 0.32 -3.98 -0.87
CA LEU A 18 0.81 -5.18 -0.18
C LEU A 18 0.31 -6.39 -0.96
N PHE A 19 1.23 -7.00 -1.70
CA PHE A 19 1.00 -8.22 -2.47
C PHE A 19 1.64 -9.39 -1.73
N SER A 20 0.83 -10.30 -1.21
CA SER A 20 1.29 -11.49 -0.49
C SER A 20 1.12 -12.74 -1.36
N LEU A 21 2.11 -13.61 -1.34
CA LEU A 21 2.04 -14.92 -1.99
C LEU A 21 1.24 -15.92 -1.13
N PRO A 22 0.83 -17.07 -1.70
CA PRO A 22 0.15 -18.10 -0.93
C PRO A 22 0.94 -18.52 0.31
N GLY A 23 0.31 -18.41 1.48
CA GLY A 23 0.91 -18.75 2.77
C GLY A 23 1.58 -17.59 3.51
N GLU A 24 1.69 -16.41 2.88
CA GLU A 24 2.18 -15.20 3.54
C GLU A 24 1.06 -14.47 4.31
N THR A 25 1.46 -13.61 5.24
CA THR A 25 0.55 -12.77 6.05
C THR A 25 1.01 -11.32 6.00
N TYR A 26 0.08 -10.37 5.91
CA TYR A 26 0.43 -8.94 5.95
C TYR A 26 1.07 -8.52 7.29
N PHE A 27 0.61 -9.12 8.40
CA PHE A 27 1.10 -8.89 9.75
C PHE A 27 1.22 -10.22 10.48
N THR A 28 2.25 -10.37 11.29
CA THR A 28 2.49 -11.57 12.10
C THR A 28 2.04 -11.35 13.55
N GLY A 29 2.01 -12.40 14.37
CA GLY A 29 1.73 -12.27 15.81
C GLY A 29 2.71 -11.38 16.58
N SER A 30 3.92 -11.16 16.02
CA SER A 30 4.93 -10.26 16.59
C SER A 30 4.76 -8.80 16.14
N SER A 31 3.86 -8.51 15.19
CA SER A 31 3.60 -7.16 14.71
C SER A 31 2.81 -6.35 15.75
N LYS A 32 3.37 -5.24 16.20
CA LYS A 32 2.67 -4.27 17.07
C LYS A 32 1.78 -3.35 16.22
N THR A 33 0.64 -3.87 15.77
CA THR A 33 -0.29 -3.16 14.85
C THR A 33 -0.83 -1.84 15.43
N ALA A 34 -0.84 -1.68 16.76
CA ALA A 34 -1.14 -0.40 17.41
C ALA A 34 -0.20 0.76 17.04
N ASN A 35 0.98 0.44 16.50
CA ASN A 35 1.94 1.44 16.00
C ASN A 35 1.82 1.68 14.49
N VAL A 36 0.91 0.99 13.82
CA VAL A 36 0.70 1.09 12.37
C VAL A 36 -0.58 1.87 12.13
N THR A 37 -0.47 3.02 11.48
CA THR A 37 -1.58 3.87 11.10
C THR A 37 -1.59 4.08 9.59
N GLY A 38 -2.65 4.69 9.06
CA GLY A 38 -2.73 5.10 7.66
C GLY A 38 -3.97 4.57 6.95
N SER A 39 -3.99 4.78 5.63
CA SER A 39 -5.19 4.66 4.83
C SER A 39 -4.91 4.40 3.34
N ASN A 40 -5.93 3.97 2.61
CA ASN A 40 -5.90 3.86 1.14
C ASN A 40 -4.74 3.00 0.63
N ASN A 41 -4.45 1.90 1.33
CA ASN A 41 -3.56 0.86 0.81
C ASN A 41 -4.38 -0.18 0.05
N LEU A 42 -3.72 -0.94 -0.80
CA LEU A 42 -4.29 -2.10 -1.48
C LEU A 42 -3.66 -3.37 -0.93
N PHE A 43 -4.51 -4.31 -0.49
CA PHE A 43 -4.11 -5.61 0.03
C PHE A 43 -4.55 -6.72 -0.92
N PHE A 44 -3.63 -7.60 -1.29
CA PHE A 44 -3.93 -8.76 -2.12
C PHE A 44 -3.15 -10.01 -1.70
N GLY A 45 -3.79 -11.18 -1.85
CA GLY A 45 -3.15 -12.49 -1.76
C GLY A 45 -3.11 -13.15 -0.39
N ALA A 46 -3.28 -12.41 0.71
CA ALA A 46 -3.38 -12.97 2.08
C ALA A 46 -4.78 -12.79 2.71
N GLY A 47 -5.83 -12.79 1.89
CA GLY A 47 -7.21 -12.60 2.35
C GLY A 47 -7.55 -11.13 2.61
N ALA A 48 -8.47 -10.89 3.53
CA ALA A 48 -8.94 -9.54 3.87
C ALA A 48 -7.82 -8.69 4.49
N GLY A 49 -7.68 -7.46 4.01
CA GLY A 49 -6.81 -6.46 4.60
C GLY A 49 -7.16 -6.12 6.06
N PRO A 50 -6.24 -5.50 6.79
CA PRO A 50 -6.42 -5.14 8.20
C PRO A 50 -7.57 -4.14 8.39
N THR A 51 -8.36 -4.35 9.46
CA THR A 51 -9.47 -3.47 9.84
C THR A 51 -9.03 -2.24 10.65
N PHE A 52 -7.79 -2.22 11.15
CA PHE A 52 -7.22 -1.09 11.89
C PHE A 52 -6.68 0.02 10.98
N LEU A 53 -6.69 -0.19 9.65
CA LEU A 53 -6.40 0.81 8.63
C LEU A 53 -7.67 1.12 7.84
N THR A 54 -7.80 2.35 7.33
CA THR A 54 -9.05 2.84 6.74
C THR A 54 -8.96 3.04 5.22
N GLY A 55 -10.10 3.02 4.53
CA GLY A 55 -10.16 3.34 3.09
C GLY A 55 -9.38 2.37 2.18
N ASN A 56 -9.02 1.18 2.67
CA ASN A 56 -8.21 0.23 1.92
C ASN A 56 -9.03 -0.46 0.83
N VAL A 57 -8.33 -0.85 -0.23
CA VAL A 57 -8.82 -1.70 -1.30
C VAL A 57 -8.37 -3.14 -1.05
N ASN A 58 -9.25 -4.10 -1.25
CA ASN A 58 -8.92 -5.53 -1.12
C ASN A 58 -9.19 -6.27 -2.43
N ALA A 59 -8.28 -6.14 -3.38
CA ALA A 59 -8.43 -6.65 -4.74
C ALA A 59 -7.06 -6.84 -5.40
N ASP A 60 -7.01 -7.61 -6.49
CA ASP A 60 -5.79 -7.76 -7.30
C ASP A 60 -5.34 -6.40 -7.86
N PRO A 61 -4.06 -5.98 -7.66
CA PRO A 61 -3.58 -4.74 -8.26
C PRO A 61 -3.46 -4.80 -9.79
N LEU A 62 -3.53 -5.98 -10.41
CA LEU A 62 -3.39 -6.18 -11.85
C LEU A 62 -2.06 -5.63 -12.40
N PHE A 63 -0.95 -6.10 -11.81
CA PHE A 63 0.39 -5.81 -12.35
C PHE A 63 0.57 -6.39 -13.76
N LEU A 64 1.26 -5.65 -14.63
CA LEU A 64 1.47 -6.07 -16.02
C LEU A 64 2.39 -7.30 -16.16
N ASP A 65 3.52 -7.33 -15.47
CA ASP A 65 4.41 -8.51 -15.44
C ASP A 65 5.26 -8.53 -14.15
N PRO A 66 4.69 -8.97 -13.02
CA PRO A 66 5.42 -8.99 -11.75
C PRO A 66 6.60 -9.97 -11.74
N LEU A 67 6.59 -11.02 -12.57
CA LEU A 67 7.70 -11.98 -12.68
C LEU A 67 8.95 -11.36 -13.32
N ARG A 68 8.79 -10.28 -14.09
CA ARG A 68 9.87 -9.47 -14.66
C ARG A 68 10.03 -8.12 -13.97
N PHE A 69 9.50 -7.97 -12.75
CA PHE A 69 9.55 -6.73 -11.97
C PHE A 69 8.86 -5.53 -12.64
N ASN A 70 7.91 -5.76 -13.56
CA ASN A 70 7.06 -4.72 -14.10
C ASN A 70 5.79 -4.58 -13.23
N PHE A 71 5.91 -3.75 -12.20
CA PHE A 71 4.83 -3.45 -11.26
C PHE A 71 3.94 -2.27 -11.69
N ARG A 72 3.98 -1.88 -12.97
CA ARG A 72 2.99 -0.99 -13.54
C ARG A 72 1.64 -1.70 -13.61
N LEU A 73 0.57 -0.92 -13.57
CA LEU A 73 -0.79 -1.43 -13.46
C LEU A 73 -1.46 -1.53 -14.84
N ALA A 74 -2.30 -2.55 -15.01
CA ALA A 74 -3.24 -2.61 -16.12
C ALA A 74 -4.33 -1.52 -15.98
N ALA A 75 -4.92 -1.10 -17.11
CA ALA A 75 -5.88 0.00 -17.17
C ALA A 75 -7.16 -0.18 -16.34
N THR A 76 -7.49 -1.43 -15.97
CA THR A 76 -8.65 -1.77 -15.14
C THR A 76 -8.29 -2.00 -13.67
N SER A 77 -7.06 -1.65 -13.26
CA SER A 77 -6.61 -1.86 -11.88
C SER A 77 -7.46 -1.06 -10.88
N PRO A 78 -7.88 -1.69 -9.77
CA PRO A 78 -8.61 -1.00 -8.70
C PRO A 78 -7.73 -0.05 -7.89
N ALA A 79 -6.41 -0.05 -8.08
CA ALA A 79 -5.51 0.92 -7.46
C ALA A 79 -5.52 2.29 -8.13
N ILE A 80 -5.99 2.38 -9.38
CA ILE A 80 -6.00 3.62 -10.16
C ILE A 80 -6.97 4.62 -9.52
N ALA A 81 -6.47 5.82 -9.23
CA ALA A 81 -7.20 6.91 -8.59
C ALA A 81 -7.87 6.60 -7.24
N ALA A 82 -7.47 5.50 -6.57
CA ALA A 82 -8.02 5.09 -5.28
C ALA A 82 -7.22 5.61 -4.06
N GLY A 83 -6.09 6.26 -4.30
CA GLY A 83 -5.18 6.79 -3.29
C GLY A 83 -5.50 8.21 -2.85
N ILE A 84 -4.87 8.62 -1.74
CA ILE A 84 -4.93 9.97 -1.19
C ILE A 84 -3.71 10.82 -1.58
N ARG A 85 -3.79 12.13 -1.41
CA ARG A 85 -2.65 13.01 -1.62
C ARG A 85 -1.65 12.89 -0.46
N THR A 86 -0.42 12.47 -0.74
CA THR A 86 0.65 12.28 0.26
C THR A 86 1.77 13.31 0.17
N GLY A 87 1.71 14.25 -0.78
CA GLY A 87 2.74 15.26 -1.02
C GLY A 87 3.90 14.78 -1.91
N ILE A 88 3.92 13.50 -2.27
CA ILE A 88 4.84 12.94 -3.26
C ILE A 88 4.39 13.39 -4.65
N LEU A 89 5.24 14.14 -5.35
CA LEU A 89 4.86 14.79 -6.61
C LEU A 89 5.14 13.94 -7.85
N PHE A 90 6.05 12.97 -7.73
CA PHE A 90 6.46 12.11 -8.84
C PHE A 90 6.45 10.65 -8.40
N ASP A 91 6.08 9.76 -9.32
CA ASP A 91 6.14 8.32 -9.11
C ASP A 91 7.57 7.78 -9.35
N PHE A 92 7.71 6.45 -9.34
CA PHE A 92 9.01 5.81 -9.55
C PHE A 92 9.62 6.06 -10.95
N ASP A 93 8.80 6.24 -11.98
CA ASP A 93 9.24 6.54 -13.35
C ASP A 93 9.47 8.04 -13.60
N GLY A 94 9.27 8.88 -12.57
CA GLY A 94 9.35 10.33 -12.69
C GLY A 94 8.08 10.96 -13.31
N LEU A 95 6.97 10.21 -13.37
CA LEU A 95 5.69 10.73 -13.84
C LEU A 95 5.02 11.58 -12.77
N PRO A 96 4.40 12.71 -13.15
CA PRO A 96 3.72 13.56 -12.19
C PRO A 96 2.50 12.86 -11.61
N ARG A 97 2.34 12.94 -10.28
CA ARG A 97 1.11 12.51 -9.62
C ARG A 97 0.05 13.62 -9.69
N PRO A 98 -1.23 13.28 -9.96
CA PRO A 98 -2.30 14.27 -10.10
C PRO A 98 -2.56 15.01 -8.79
N GLN A 99 -3.42 16.03 -8.78
CA GLN A 99 -3.78 16.72 -7.53
C GLN A 99 -4.75 15.92 -6.66
N LEU A 100 -5.62 15.10 -7.28
CA LEU A 100 -6.60 14.23 -6.62
C LEU A 100 -6.60 12.87 -7.29
N GLY A 101 -6.89 11.82 -6.51
CA GLY A 101 -6.96 10.44 -7.01
C GLY A 101 -5.59 9.92 -7.40
N TYR A 102 -4.71 9.73 -6.42
CA TYR A 102 -3.41 9.13 -6.68
C TYR A 102 -3.62 7.66 -7.03
N THR A 103 -2.78 7.10 -7.89
CA THR A 103 -2.70 5.65 -7.99
C THR A 103 -2.01 5.09 -6.73
N ILE A 104 -2.65 4.11 -6.09
CA ILE A 104 -2.04 3.36 -4.97
C ILE A 104 -0.84 2.59 -5.50
N GLY A 105 0.29 2.64 -4.80
CA GLY A 105 1.54 1.98 -5.17
C GLY A 105 2.59 2.94 -5.71
N ALA A 106 3.67 2.37 -6.26
CA ALA A 106 4.86 3.13 -6.66
C ALA A 106 4.73 3.84 -8.02
N PHE A 107 3.83 3.37 -8.88
CA PHE A 107 3.64 3.85 -10.25
C PHE A 107 2.31 4.56 -10.41
N GLU A 108 2.29 5.68 -11.11
CA GLU A 108 1.09 6.37 -11.52
C GLU A 108 0.60 5.81 -12.86
N PHE A 109 -0.72 5.62 -13.01
CA PHE A 109 -1.26 5.15 -14.27
C PHE A 109 -1.37 6.29 -15.29
N GLN A 110 -0.81 6.08 -16.48
CA GLN A 110 -1.01 6.97 -17.63
C GLN A 110 -2.02 6.34 -18.58
N LYS A 111 -3.04 7.12 -18.95
CA LYS A 111 -3.99 6.77 -20.01
C LYS A 111 -3.34 6.84 -21.38
#